data_AF-A0A2G9NEQ5-F1
#
_entry.id   AF-A0A2G9NEQ5-F1
#
_cell.length_a   1.000
_cell.length_b   1.000
_cell.length_c   1.000
_cell.angle_alpha   90.00
_cell.angle_beta   90.00
_cell.angle_gamma   90.00
#
_symmetry.space_group_name_H-M   'P 1'
#
loop_
_entity.id
_entity.type
_entity.pdbx_description
1 polymer ?
#
loop_
_entity_poly.entity_id
_entity_poly.type
_entity_poly.pdbx_seq_one_letter_code
_entity_poly.pdbx_strand_id
1 'polypeptide(L)'
;MKTHKTLLLCFCIVIFILITFFYIVKNHQKTSFKSNQEALDEINNLLGPLEAQNISQNDFLVLKDLVKDDKHASGEIIELIALSDYKEYSHVGHGIGFLYEYLKTGKERNCPGHSLSHYYVYMKHGNYDLASDNLREAKNSVSKWEKLEETHNSTYLNEQDYFAYKKVVEESIKNINKGNSTVSNDFISYIAEAPC
;
A
#
# COMPACT_ATOMS: atom_id res chain seq x y z
N MET A 1 -1.25 -4.02 60.38
CA MET A 1 -0.09 -4.71 59.76
C MET A 1 -0.42 -5.63 58.58
N LYS A 2 -1.59 -6.29 58.49
CA LYS A 2 -1.92 -7.17 57.34
C LYS A 2 -2.17 -6.41 56.03
N THR A 3 -2.77 -5.22 56.10
CA THR A 3 -3.14 -4.40 54.93
C THR A 3 -1.95 -3.90 54.10
N HIS A 4 -0.83 -3.56 54.74
CA HIS A 4 0.38 -3.09 54.03
C HIS A 4 1.05 -4.18 53.19
N LYS A 5 0.98 -5.46 53.62
CA LYS A 5 1.56 -6.58 52.87
C LYS A 5 0.78 -6.87 51.58
N THR A 6 -0.55 -6.75 51.63
CA THR A 6 -1.42 -6.93 50.45
C THR A 6 -1.19 -5.82 49.42
N LEU A 7 -1.08 -4.56 49.87
CA LEU A 7 -0.78 -3.41 49.00
C LEU A 7 0.58 -3.56 48.30
N LEU A 8 1.61 -3.99 49.02
CA LEU A 8 2.94 -4.22 48.47
C LEU A 8 2.93 -5.32 47.40
N LEU A 9 2.23 -6.42 47.64
CA LEU A 9 2.12 -7.53 46.69
C LEU A 9 1.42 -7.11 45.40
N CYS A 10 0.30 -6.39 45.50
CA CYS A 10 -0.42 -5.86 44.33
C CYS A 10 0.47 -4.92 43.50
N PHE A 11 1.24 -4.05 44.16
CA PHE A 11 2.18 -3.14 43.50
C PHE A 11 3.27 -3.90 42.74
N CYS A 12 3.86 -4.94 43.33
CA CYS A 12 4.85 -5.78 42.64
C CYS A 12 4.27 -6.50 41.41
N ILE A 13 3.02 -7.00 41.49
CA ILE A 13 2.35 -7.65 40.36
C ILE A 13 2.14 -6.66 39.20
N VAL A 14 1.67 -5.45 39.49
CA VAL A 14 1.46 -4.41 38.46
C VAL A 14 2.78 -4.04 37.79
N ILE A 15 3.86 -3.85 38.57
CA ILE A 15 5.19 -3.59 38.02
C ILE A 15 5.66 -4.73 37.12
N PHE A 16 5.48 -5.98 37.55
CA PHE A 16 5.88 -7.15 36.77
C PHE A 16 5.12 -7.24 35.43
N ILE A 17 3.81 -6.96 35.44
CA ILE A 17 2.98 -6.91 34.22
C ILE A 17 3.46 -5.78 33.29
N LEU A 18 3.77 -4.60 33.83
CA LEU A 18 4.29 -3.49 33.03
C LEU A 18 5.64 -3.83 32.39
N ILE A 19 6.57 -4.44 33.15
CA ILE A 19 7.89 -4.86 32.63
C ILE A 19 7.74 -5.89 31.51
N THR A 20 6.88 -6.90 31.71
CA THR A 20 6.63 -7.93 30.69
C THR A 20 5.96 -7.34 29.44
N PHE A 21 4.99 -6.45 29.60
CA PHE A 21 4.38 -5.72 28.48
C PHE A 21 5.42 -4.89 27.69
N PHE A 22 6.24 -4.10 28.38
CA PHE A 22 7.31 -3.32 27.74
C PHE A 22 8.33 -4.22 27.01
N TYR A 23 8.67 -5.37 27.59
CA TYR A 23 9.59 -6.33 26.96
C TYR A 23 9.00 -6.95 25.69
N ILE A 24 7.72 -7.33 25.72
CA ILE A 24 7.00 -7.86 24.56
C ILE A 24 6.95 -6.81 23.44
N VAL A 25 6.54 -5.58 23.74
CA VAL A 25 6.45 -4.48 22.75
C VAL A 25 7.83 -4.22 22.12
N LYS A 26 8.88 -4.16 22.93
CA LYS A 26 10.25 -3.89 22.43
C LYS A 26 10.78 -5.02 21.53
N ASN A 27 10.53 -6.29 21.88
CA ASN A 27 10.94 -7.41 21.05
C ASN A 27 10.14 -7.46 19.73
N HIS A 28 8.85 -7.13 19.78
CA HIS A 28 8.00 -7.08 18.58
C HIS A 28 8.44 -6.00 17.58
N GLN A 29 8.92 -4.86 18.08
CA GLN A 29 9.50 -3.83 17.22
C GLN A 29 10.83 -4.27 16.58
N LYS A 30 11.68 -5.00 17.32
CA LYS A 30 12.97 -5.48 16.80
C LYS A 30 12.81 -6.56 15.73
N THR A 31 11.85 -7.47 15.90
CA THR A 31 11.54 -8.49 14.90
C THR A 31 10.91 -7.87 13.65
N SER A 32 10.00 -6.91 13.83
CA SER A 32 9.44 -6.12 12.71
C SER A 32 10.54 -5.39 11.92
N PHE A 33 11.49 -4.73 12.58
CA PHE A 33 12.59 -4.03 11.88
C PHE A 33 13.50 -4.97 11.08
N LYS A 34 13.82 -6.16 11.61
CA LYS A 34 14.62 -7.16 10.89
C LYS A 34 13.85 -7.78 9.71
N SER A 35 12.58 -8.12 9.91
CA SER A 35 11.70 -8.64 8.86
C SER A 35 11.55 -7.67 7.69
N ASN A 36 11.51 -6.36 7.98
CA ASN A 36 11.41 -5.34 6.94
C ASN A 36 12.69 -5.25 6.11
N GLN A 37 13.89 -5.41 6.70
CA GLN A 37 15.12 -5.38 5.91
C GLN A 37 15.21 -6.55 4.92
N GLU A 38 14.87 -7.77 5.36
CA GLU A 38 14.85 -8.94 4.47
C GLU A 38 13.83 -8.76 3.32
N ALA A 39 12.67 -8.15 3.60
CA ALA A 39 11.68 -7.83 2.58
C ALA A 39 12.15 -6.74 1.61
N LEU A 40 12.85 -5.70 2.09
CA LEU A 40 13.43 -4.65 1.26
C LEU A 40 14.54 -5.20 0.34
N ASP A 41 15.37 -6.10 0.86
CA ASP A 41 16.40 -6.77 0.06
C ASP A 41 15.76 -7.62 -1.05
N GLU A 42 14.66 -8.31 -0.74
CA GLU A 42 13.94 -9.09 -1.74
C GLU A 42 13.28 -8.22 -2.82
N ILE A 43 12.75 -7.04 -2.46
CA ILE A 43 12.27 -6.07 -3.45
C ILE A 43 13.39 -5.68 -4.44
N ASN A 44 14.61 -5.47 -3.96
CA ASN A 44 15.72 -5.14 -4.86
C ASN A 44 16.04 -6.30 -5.82
N ASN A 45 15.85 -7.55 -5.41
CA ASN A 45 16.03 -8.72 -6.27
C ASN A 45 14.99 -8.78 -7.40
N LEU A 46 13.80 -8.21 -7.20
CA LEU A 46 12.75 -8.14 -8.22
C LEU A 46 13.05 -7.14 -9.34
N LEU A 47 13.96 -6.18 -9.13
CA LEU A 47 14.26 -5.15 -10.12
C LEU A 47 14.87 -5.72 -11.41
N GLY A 48 15.74 -6.73 -11.30
CA GLY A 48 16.33 -7.38 -12.47
C GLY A 48 15.29 -8.02 -13.40
N PRO A 49 14.44 -8.93 -12.89
CA PRO A 49 13.35 -9.51 -13.69
C PRO A 49 12.33 -8.47 -14.21
N LEU A 50 12.06 -7.42 -13.43
CA LEU A 50 11.18 -6.33 -13.84
C LEU A 50 11.75 -5.56 -15.04
N GLU A 51 13.03 -5.16 -14.97
CA GLU A 51 13.71 -4.45 -16.06
C GLU A 51 13.78 -5.30 -17.33
N ALA A 52 13.95 -6.62 -17.17
CA ALA A 52 13.92 -7.60 -18.26
C ALA A 52 12.51 -7.93 -18.77
N GLN A 53 11.46 -7.36 -18.16
CA GLN A 53 10.05 -7.62 -18.48
C GLN A 53 9.71 -9.12 -18.47
N ASN A 54 10.28 -9.85 -17.53
CA ASN A 54 10.07 -11.30 -17.38
C ASN A 54 9.73 -11.73 -15.95
N ILE A 55 9.41 -10.76 -15.09
CA ILE A 55 8.88 -11.02 -13.74
C ILE A 55 7.57 -11.82 -13.81
N SER A 56 7.42 -12.75 -12.88
CA SER A 56 6.35 -13.73 -12.81
C SER A 56 5.89 -13.95 -11.36
N GLN A 57 4.77 -14.66 -11.18
CA GLN A 57 4.29 -15.05 -9.85
C GLN A 57 5.38 -15.70 -8.97
N ASN A 58 6.28 -16.51 -9.55
CA ASN A 58 7.28 -17.24 -8.79
C ASN A 58 8.31 -16.32 -8.12
N ASP A 59 8.59 -15.18 -8.75
CA ASP A 59 9.54 -14.19 -8.23
C ASP A 59 9.02 -13.57 -6.92
N PHE A 60 7.70 -13.50 -6.71
CA PHE A 60 7.11 -12.92 -5.50
C PHE A 60 6.97 -13.90 -4.32
N LEU A 61 7.30 -15.18 -4.47
CA LEU A 61 7.00 -16.19 -3.43
C LEU A 61 7.71 -15.95 -2.11
N VAL A 62 8.98 -15.53 -2.16
CA VAL A 62 9.76 -15.24 -0.96
C VAL A 62 9.21 -14.00 -0.27
N LEU A 63 9.01 -12.91 -1.02
CA LEU A 63 8.47 -11.67 -0.50
C LEU A 63 7.08 -11.86 0.11
N LYS A 64 6.23 -12.68 -0.51
CA LYS A 64 4.90 -13.05 0.00
C LYS A 64 4.97 -13.70 1.38
N ASP A 65 5.92 -14.59 1.64
CA ASP A 65 6.07 -15.23 2.95
C ASP A 65 6.60 -14.25 4.00
N LEU A 66 7.52 -13.36 3.61
CA LEU A 66 8.10 -12.34 4.49
C LEU A 66 7.06 -11.32 4.98
N VAL A 67 6.05 -11.02 4.18
CA VAL A 67 5.03 -10.01 4.50
C VAL A 67 3.65 -10.58 4.85
N LYS A 68 3.51 -11.91 5.00
CA LYS A 68 2.21 -12.59 5.16
C LYS A 68 1.36 -12.13 6.34
N ASP A 69 1.99 -11.65 7.40
CA ASP A 69 1.31 -11.15 8.60
C ASP A 69 0.95 -9.65 8.50
N ASP A 70 1.47 -8.96 7.47
CA ASP A 70 1.11 -7.59 7.12
C ASP A 70 0.03 -7.60 6.03
N LYS A 71 -1.19 -7.21 6.42
CA LYS A 71 -2.34 -7.24 5.53
C LYS A 71 -2.19 -6.30 4.32
N HIS A 72 -1.57 -5.13 4.50
CA HIS A 72 -1.43 -4.16 3.42
C HIS A 72 -0.38 -4.68 2.41
N ALA A 73 0.82 -5.00 2.88
CA ALA A 73 1.87 -5.55 2.02
C ALA A 73 1.46 -6.86 1.34
N SER A 74 0.73 -7.74 2.02
CA SER A 74 0.17 -8.95 1.41
C SER A 74 -0.84 -8.64 0.30
N GLY A 75 -1.64 -7.59 0.46
CA GLY A 75 -2.57 -7.10 -0.58
C GLY A 75 -1.82 -6.63 -1.81
N GLU A 76 -0.81 -5.77 -1.63
CA GLU A 76 0.05 -5.28 -2.72
C GLU A 76 0.70 -6.42 -3.50
N ILE A 77 1.19 -7.46 -2.81
CA ILE A 77 1.79 -8.63 -3.48
C ILE A 77 0.78 -9.41 -4.32
N ILE A 78 -0.48 -9.53 -3.88
CA ILE A 78 -1.54 -10.17 -4.68
C ILE A 78 -1.78 -9.40 -5.98
N GLU A 79 -1.79 -8.07 -5.90
CA GLU A 79 -1.92 -7.19 -7.07
C GLU A 79 -0.72 -7.33 -8.01
N LEU A 80 0.50 -7.27 -7.48
CA LEU A 80 1.73 -7.39 -8.27
C LEU A 80 1.81 -8.73 -9.02
N ILE A 81 1.38 -9.82 -8.38
CA ILE A 81 1.26 -11.13 -9.03
C ILE A 81 0.26 -11.05 -10.20
N ALA A 82 -0.95 -10.54 -9.96
CA ALA A 82 -1.96 -10.44 -11.01
C ALA A 82 -1.50 -9.58 -12.20
N LEU A 83 -0.89 -8.43 -11.92
CA LEU A 83 -0.33 -7.53 -12.95
C LEU A 83 0.81 -8.18 -13.72
N SER A 84 1.65 -9.00 -13.06
CA SER A 84 2.72 -9.75 -13.73
C SER A 84 2.15 -10.80 -14.70
N ASP A 85 1.07 -11.50 -14.32
CA ASP A 85 0.39 -12.47 -15.19
C ASP A 85 -0.24 -11.80 -16.42
N TYR A 86 -0.70 -10.55 -16.26
CA TYR A 86 -1.22 -9.73 -17.35
C TYR A 86 -0.15 -9.02 -18.18
N LYS A 87 1.13 -9.15 -17.80
CA LYS A 87 2.28 -8.47 -18.42
C LYS A 87 2.18 -6.94 -18.38
N GLU A 88 1.51 -6.38 -17.39
CA GLU A 88 1.35 -4.95 -17.18
C GLU A 88 2.57 -4.39 -16.39
N TYR A 89 3.78 -4.59 -16.93
CA TYR A 89 5.06 -4.41 -16.20
C TYR A 89 5.29 -2.99 -15.65
N SER A 90 4.76 -1.96 -16.31
CA SER A 90 4.82 -0.59 -15.78
C SER A 90 4.06 -0.45 -14.46
N HIS A 91 2.90 -1.09 -14.34
CA HIS A 91 2.11 -1.12 -13.11
C HIS A 91 2.79 -1.96 -12.02
N VAL A 92 3.42 -3.08 -12.40
CA VAL A 92 4.25 -3.87 -11.49
C VAL A 92 5.37 -3.01 -10.90
N GLY A 93 6.07 -2.21 -11.73
CA GLY A 93 7.13 -1.33 -11.26
C GLY A 93 6.64 -0.27 -10.27
N HIS A 94 5.49 0.35 -10.53
CA HIS A 94 4.91 1.33 -9.60
C HIS A 94 4.50 0.69 -8.28
N GLY A 95 3.83 -0.46 -8.32
CA GLY A 95 3.44 -1.19 -7.10
C GLY A 95 4.64 -1.64 -6.27
N ILE A 96 5.73 -2.10 -6.91
CA ILE A 96 6.98 -2.43 -6.21
C ILE A 96 7.56 -1.19 -5.51
N GLY A 97 7.56 -0.03 -6.19
CA GLY A 97 8.01 1.23 -5.59
C GLY A 97 7.18 1.66 -4.38
N PHE A 98 5.86 1.48 -4.44
CA PHE A 98 4.96 1.80 -3.33
C PHE A 98 5.16 0.86 -2.15
N LEU A 99 5.26 -0.44 -2.41
CA LEU A 99 5.54 -1.44 -1.39
C LEU A 99 6.90 -1.20 -0.71
N TYR A 100 7.93 -0.82 -1.48
CA TYR A 100 9.24 -0.46 -0.94
C TYR A 100 9.14 0.71 0.06
N GLU A 101 8.50 1.81 -0.35
CA GLU A 101 8.35 2.98 0.52
C GLU A 101 7.49 2.69 1.75
N TYR A 102 6.44 1.87 1.61
CA TYR A 102 5.65 1.39 2.74
C TYR A 102 6.51 0.59 3.72
N LEU A 103 7.23 -0.44 3.28
CA LEU A 103 8.05 -1.28 4.18
C LEU A 103 9.15 -0.48 4.88
N LYS A 104 9.68 0.54 4.21
CA LYS A 104 10.71 1.43 4.73
C LYS A 104 10.18 2.44 5.76
N THR A 105 8.98 2.98 5.56
CA THR A 105 8.46 4.11 6.34
C THR A 105 7.28 3.75 7.27
N GLY A 106 6.63 2.62 7.03
CA GLY A 106 5.37 2.22 7.65
C GLY A 106 4.17 3.07 7.24
N LYS A 107 4.28 3.87 6.17
CA LYS A 107 3.22 4.78 5.72
C LYS A 107 2.63 4.32 4.39
N GLU A 108 1.31 4.13 4.39
CA GLU A 108 0.54 3.89 3.17
C GLU A 108 0.48 5.17 2.33
N ARG A 109 0.74 5.05 1.02
CA ARG A 109 0.61 6.15 0.07
C ARG A 109 -0.85 6.22 -0.41
N ASN A 110 -1.53 7.33 -0.17
CA ASN A 110 -2.91 7.52 -0.64
C ASN A 110 -2.88 8.09 -2.05
N CYS A 111 -3.00 7.23 -3.06
CA CYS A 111 -2.93 7.62 -4.47
C CYS A 111 -4.17 7.16 -5.25
N PRO A 112 -5.30 7.89 -5.16
CA PRO A 112 -6.56 7.41 -5.75
C PRO A 112 -6.49 7.26 -7.28
N GLY A 113 -5.63 8.03 -7.97
CA GLY A 113 -5.38 7.85 -9.40
C GLY A 113 -4.68 6.53 -9.72
N HIS A 114 -3.73 6.10 -8.88
CA HIS A 114 -3.06 4.81 -9.04
C HIS A 114 -4.03 3.65 -8.87
N SER A 115 -4.83 3.62 -7.79
CA SER A 115 -5.83 2.58 -7.59
C SER A 115 -6.88 2.58 -8.73
N LEU A 116 -7.26 3.75 -9.27
CA LEU A 116 -8.12 3.81 -10.46
C LEU A 116 -7.46 3.25 -11.72
N SER A 117 -6.15 3.45 -11.90
CA SER A 117 -5.44 2.86 -13.04
C SER A 117 -5.50 1.33 -12.99
N HIS A 118 -5.29 0.74 -11.81
CA HIS A 118 -5.41 -0.70 -11.58
C HIS A 118 -6.85 -1.19 -11.77
N TYR A 119 -7.86 -0.43 -11.32
CA TYR A 119 -9.27 -0.73 -11.62
C TYR A 119 -9.49 -0.96 -13.11
N TYR A 120 -9.04 -0.04 -13.96
CA TYR A 120 -9.24 -0.14 -15.41
C TYR A 120 -8.45 -1.30 -16.04
N VAL A 121 -7.23 -1.56 -15.55
CA VAL A 121 -6.43 -2.72 -15.96
C VAL A 121 -7.18 -4.03 -15.62
N TYR A 122 -7.66 -4.18 -14.40
CA TYR A 122 -8.38 -5.40 -14.00
C TYR A 122 -9.71 -5.58 -14.74
N MET A 123 -10.44 -4.49 -15.00
CA MET A 123 -11.63 -4.53 -15.85
C MET A 123 -11.32 -5.01 -17.27
N LYS A 124 -10.21 -4.54 -17.87
CA LYS A 124 -9.73 -4.97 -19.20
C LYS A 124 -9.41 -6.47 -19.25
N HIS A 125 -8.90 -7.03 -18.15
CA HIS A 125 -8.54 -8.45 -18.05
C HIS A 125 -9.64 -9.34 -17.44
N GLY A 126 -10.83 -8.78 -17.15
CA GLY A 126 -11.98 -9.52 -16.62
C GLY A 126 -11.86 -9.94 -15.15
N ASN A 127 -10.96 -9.33 -14.37
CA ASN A 127 -10.79 -9.57 -12.94
C ASN A 127 -11.63 -8.60 -12.12
N TYR A 128 -12.93 -8.86 -12.03
CA TYR A 128 -13.89 -7.94 -11.42
C TYR A 128 -13.72 -7.78 -9.90
N ASP A 129 -13.18 -8.78 -9.22
CA ASP A 129 -12.96 -8.73 -7.77
C ASP A 129 -11.84 -7.74 -7.43
N LEU A 130 -10.66 -7.87 -8.06
CA LEU A 130 -9.56 -6.92 -7.86
C LEU A 130 -9.92 -5.52 -8.37
N ALA A 131 -10.69 -5.43 -9.46
CA ALA A 131 -11.23 -4.15 -9.90
C ALA A 131 -12.09 -3.51 -8.78
N SER A 132 -13.07 -4.23 -8.25
CA SER A 132 -13.96 -3.71 -7.22
C SER A 132 -13.20 -3.25 -5.95
N ASP A 133 -12.17 -4.00 -5.57
CA ASP A 133 -11.29 -3.65 -4.46
C ASP A 133 -10.54 -2.34 -4.70
N ASN A 134 -9.95 -2.18 -5.88
CA ASN A 134 -9.23 -0.96 -6.27
C ASN A 134 -10.14 0.27 -6.41
N LEU A 135 -11.37 0.09 -6.92
CA LEU A 135 -12.36 1.17 -6.95
C LEU A 135 -12.75 1.61 -5.53
N ARG A 136 -12.90 0.65 -4.61
CA ARG A 136 -13.21 0.95 -3.21
C ARG A 136 -12.06 1.71 -2.56
N GLU A 137 -10.82 1.30 -2.83
CA GLU A 137 -9.63 2.01 -2.34
C GLU A 137 -9.56 3.43 -2.87
N ALA A 138 -9.69 3.63 -4.19
CA ALA A 138 -9.71 4.94 -4.81
C ALA A 138 -10.74 5.87 -4.14
N LYS A 139 -11.98 5.40 -3.98
CA LYS A 139 -13.07 6.15 -3.33
C LYS A 139 -12.71 6.57 -1.91
N ASN A 140 -12.10 5.67 -1.13
CA ASN A 140 -11.71 5.97 0.25
C ASN A 140 -10.54 6.95 0.31
N SER A 141 -9.63 6.88 -0.66
CA SER A 141 -8.40 7.69 -0.72
C SER A 141 -8.64 9.12 -1.21
N VAL A 142 -9.66 9.38 -2.04
CA VAL A 142 -9.99 10.75 -2.51
C VAL A 142 -10.10 11.74 -1.35
N SER A 143 -10.88 11.41 -0.31
CA SER A 143 -11.08 12.29 0.85
C SER A 143 -9.83 12.51 1.72
N LYS A 144 -8.88 11.57 1.68
CA LYS A 144 -7.62 11.67 2.44
C LYS A 144 -6.57 12.45 1.66
N TRP A 145 -6.61 12.36 0.33
CA TRP A 145 -5.73 13.08 -0.58
C TRP A 145 -5.87 14.60 -0.39
N GLU A 146 -7.11 15.08 -0.17
CA GLU A 146 -7.43 16.48 0.18
C GLU A 146 -6.69 17.00 1.43
N LYS A 147 -6.39 16.15 2.41
CA LYS A 147 -5.75 16.58 3.68
C LYS A 147 -4.23 16.65 3.61
N LEU A 148 -3.63 15.88 2.69
CA LEU A 148 -2.18 15.93 2.44
C LEU A 148 -1.78 17.26 1.78
N GLU A 149 -2.64 17.80 0.93
CA GLU A 149 -2.55 19.13 0.32
C GLU A 149 -2.49 20.25 1.37
N GLU A 150 -3.42 20.27 2.33
CA GLU A 150 -3.48 21.31 3.38
C GLU A 150 -2.22 21.36 4.28
N THR A 151 -1.45 20.27 4.32
CA THR A 151 -0.25 20.13 5.16
C THR A 151 1.07 20.23 4.39
N HIS A 152 1.06 20.01 3.06
CA HIS A 152 2.25 20.08 2.22
C HIS A 152 2.25 21.35 1.37
N ASN A 153 2.97 22.35 1.85
CA ASN A 153 3.39 23.54 1.10
C ASN A 153 4.50 23.18 0.08
N SER A 154 4.36 22.05 -0.65
CA SER A 154 5.49 21.39 -1.31
C SER A 154 5.57 21.70 -2.80
N THR A 155 6.77 22.15 -3.17
CA THR A 155 7.38 22.46 -4.46
C THR A 155 7.29 21.42 -5.59
N TYR A 156 6.54 20.33 -5.44
CA TYR A 156 6.61 19.21 -6.39
C TYR A 156 5.56 19.22 -7.50
N LEU A 157 4.45 19.95 -7.35
CA LEU A 157 3.43 20.10 -8.38
C LEU A 157 2.94 21.54 -8.45
N ASN A 158 2.70 22.03 -9.65
CA ASN A 158 1.85 23.19 -9.81
C ASN A 158 0.47 22.84 -9.24
N GLU A 159 -0.04 23.64 -8.31
CA GLU A 159 -1.36 23.49 -7.68
C GLU A 159 -2.48 23.24 -8.72
N GLN A 160 -2.34 23.83 -9.92
CA GLN A 160 -3.25 23.62 -11.05
C GLN A 160 -3.27 22.17 -11.56
N ASP A 161 -2.13 21.49 -11.62
CA ASP A 161 -2.04 20.11 -12.10
C ASP A 161 -2.71 19.16 -11.11
N TYR A 162 -2.54 19.40 -9.81
CA TYR A 162 -3.21 18.62 -8.76
C TYR A 162 -4.74 18.71 -8.86
N PHE A 163 -5.31 19.91 -8.96
CA PHE A 163 -6.76 20.06 -9.11
C PHE A 163 -7.30 19.45 -10.40
N ALA A 164 -6.52 19.50 -11.48
CA ALA A 164 -6.87 18.84 -12.72
C ALA A 164 -6.95 17.32 -12.53
N TYR A 165 -5.93 16.70 -11.93
CA TYR A 165 -5.95 15.26 -11.62
C TYR A 165 -7.09 14.88 -10.68
N LYS A 166 -7.31 15.65 -9.62
CA LYS A 166 -8.41 15.41 -8.68
C LYS A 166 -9.76 15.38 -9.39
N LYS A 167 -10.04 16.37 -10.23
CA LYS A 167 -11.27 16.43 -11.00
C LYS A 167 -11.41 15.22 -11.93
N VAL A 168 -10.34 14.81 -12.60
CA VAL A 168 -10.34 13.62 -13.48
C VAL A 168 -10.64 12.34 -12.67
N VAL A 169 -10.05 12.18 -11.49
CA VAL A 169 -10.31 11.04 -10.58
C VAL A 169 -11.78 11.01 -10.14
N GLU A 170 -12.32 12.14 -9.70
CA GLU A 170 -13.72 12.25 -9.27
C GLU A 170 -14.71 11.98 -10.41
N GLU A 171 -14.44 12.53 -11.60
CA GLU A 171 -15.25 12.28 -12.80
C GLU A 171 -15.18 10.82 -13.23
N SER A 172 -14.01 10.19 -13.14
CA SER A 172 -13.82 8.76 -13.43
C SER A 172 -14.66 7.89 -12.50
N ILE A 173 -14.60 8.13 -11.19
CA ILE A 173 -15.42 7.42 -10.20
C ILE A 173 -16.92 7.60 -10.49
N LYS A 174 -17.34 8.83 -10.85
CA LYS A 174 -18.74 9.11 -11.21
C LYS A 174 -19.18 8.36 -12.46
N ASN A 175 -18.32 8.27 -13.47
CA ASN A 175 -18.60 7.55 -14.71
C ASN A 175 -18.68 6.03 -14.48
N ILE A 176 -17.78 5.48 -13.67
CA ILE A 176 -17.80 4.07 -13.25
C ILE A 176 -19.11 3.74 -12.53
N ASN A 177 -19.57 4.59 -11.61
CA ASN A 177 -20.85 4.39 -10.90
C ASN A 177 -22.07 4.43 -11.84
N LYS A 178 -21.95 4.99 -13.05
CA LYS A 178 -22.99 4.96 -14.10
C LYS A 178 -22.85 3.77 -15.05
N GLY A 179 -21.92 2.85 -14.78
CA GLY A 179 -21.63 1.70 -15.61
C GLY A 179 -20.61 1.94 -16.73
N ASN A 180 -19.99 3.13 -16.80
CA ASN A 180 -18.95 3.40 -17.80
C ASN A 180 -17.56 3.11 -17.23
N SER A 181 -17.02 1.94 -17.57
CA SER A 181 -15.74 1.43 -17.06
C SER A 181 -14.71 1.17 -18.16
N THR A 182 -14.93 1.71 -19.36
CA THR A 182 -14.04 1.52 -20.50
C THR A 182 -13.31 2.82 -20.82
N VAL A 183 -11.99 2.75 -20.89
CA VAL A 183 -11.09 3.87 -21.18
C VAL A 183 -9.95 3.41 -22.10
N SER A 184 -9.20 4.35 -22.68
CA SER A 184 -8.01 4.03 -23.48
C SER A 184 -6.82 3.68 -22.59
N ASN A 185 -5.82 2.97 -23.14
CA ASN A 185 -4.56 2.73 -22.43
C ASN A 185 -3.85 4.05 -22.07
N ASP A 186 -3.88 5.04 -22.96
CA ASP A 186 -3.29 6.37 -22.69
C ASP A 186 -3.92 7.03 -21.44
N PHE A 187 -5.22 6.83 -21.24
CA PHE A 187 -5.90 7.35 -20.05
C PHE A 187 -5.50 6.58 -18.78
N ILE A 188 -5.35 5.26 -18.87
CA ILE A 188 -4.84 4.42 -17.77
C ILE A 188 -3.44 4.88 -17.35
N SER A 189 -2.54 5.09 -18.32
CA SER A 189 -1.20 5.59 -18.05
C SER A 189 -1.24 7.01 -17.46
N TYR A 190 -2.05 7.90 -18.02
CA TYR A 190 -2.21 9.27 -17.49
C TYR A 190 -2.65 9.28 -16.03
N ILE A 191 -3.68 8.52 -15.66
CA ILE A 191 -4.22 8.54 -14.29
C ILE A 191 -3.32 7.79 -13.30
N ALA A 192 -2.47 6.85 -13.77
CA ALA A 192 -1.47 6.17 -12.95
C ALA A 192 -0.37 7.12 -12.45
N GLU A 193 -0.07 8.18 -13.20
CA GLU A 193 0.91 9.22 -12.89
C GLU A 193 0.33 10.34 -12.01
N ALA A 194 -0.91 10.19 -11.52
CA ALA A 194 -1.52 11.17 -10.64
C ALA A 194 -0.66 11.37 -9.39
N PRO A 195 -0.42 12.62 -8.99
CA PRO A 195 0.51 12.91 -7.92
C PRO A 195 0.07 12.39 -6.56
N CYS A 196 0.99 11.76 -5.87
CA CYS A 196 0.90 11.34 -4.48
C CYS A 196 2.33 11.32 -3.94
#